data_AF-A0A0U1DND2-F1
#
_entry.id   AF-A0A0U1DND2-F1
#
_cell.length_a   1.000
_cell.length_b   1.000
_cell.length_c   1.000
_cell.angle_alpha   90.00
_cell.angle_beta   90.00
_cell.angle_gamma   90.00
#
_symmetry.space_group_name_H-M   'P 1'
#
loop_
_entity.id
_entity.type
_entity.pdbx_description
1 polymer ?
#
loop_
_entity_poly.entity_id
_entity_poly.type
_entity_poly.pdbx_seq_one_letter_code
_entity_poly.pdbx_strand_id
1 'polypeptide(L)'
;MTWPATRAPKAVIVDLSAVDFLASAGIGLLVSAHHALAPAARFVVVASGPATGRPLALIGITNIIDVYATRAEALLALAEQAN
;
A
#
# COMPACT_ATOMS: atom_id res chain seq x y z
N MET A 1 -18.05 5.45 3.43
CA MET A 1 -18.00 4.33 4.39
C MET A 1 -17.04 4.72 5.51
N THR A 2 -17.55 4.94 6.72
CA THR A 2 -16.71 5.27 7.89
C THR A 2 -16.60 4.02 8.77
N TRP A 3 -15.45 3.33 8.68
CA TRP A 3 -15.12 2.28 9.62
C TRP A 3 -14.82 2.91 10.99
N PRO A 4 -15.37 2.39 12.11
CA PRO A 4 -15.15 2.97 13.43
C PRO A 4 -13.77 2.57 13.95
N ALA A 5 -12.72 3.21 13.44
CA ALA A 5 -11.40 3.15 14.07
C ALA A 5 -11.41 4.12 15.26
N THR A 6 -11.36 3.58 16.48
CA THR A 6 -11.33 4.34 17.75
C THR A 6 -10.07 5.18 17.93
N ARG A 7 -9.06 4.99 17.06
CA ARG A 7 -7.88 5.85 16.90
C ARG A 7 -7.49 5.90 15.43
N ALA A 8 -7.07 7.07 14.95
CA ALA A 8 -6.45 7.19 13.64
C ALA A 8 -5.13 6.37 13.62
N PRO A 9 -4.95 5.44 12.67
CA PRO A 9 -3.71 4.67 12.57
C PRO A 9 -2.56 5.57 12.12
N LYS A 10 -1.34 5.28 12.60
CA LYS A 10 -0.12 5.96 12.10
C LYS A 10 0.31 5.44 10.73
N ALA A 11 -0.06 4.21 10.38
CA ALA A 11 0.27 3.58 9.12
C ALA A 11 -0.79 2.53 8.72
N VAL A 12 -0.92 2.30 7.42
CA VAL A 12 -1.77 1.27 6.81
C VAL A 12 -0.91 0.45 5.84
N ILE A 13 -0.96 -0.87 5.98
CA ILE A 13 -0.36 -1.81 5.03
C ILE A 13 -1.49 -2.50 4.27
N VAL A 14 -1.47 -2.42 2.94
CA VAL A 14 -2.37 -3.19 2.08
C VAL A 14 -1.63 -4.39 1.52
N ASP A 15 -1.99 -5.58 1.98
CA ASP A 15 -1.34 -6.83 1.57
C ASP A 15 -2.06 -7.48 0.39
N LEU A 16 -1.43 -7.47 -0.78
CA LEU A 16 -1.95 -8.03 -2.02
C LEU A 16 -1.38 -9.43 -2.32
N SER A 17 -0.74 -10.10 -1.36
CA SER A 17 -0.07 -11.38 -1.59
C SER A 17 -1.02 -12.51 -2.02
N ALA A 18 -2.30 -12.42 -1.66
CA ALA A 18 -3.35 -13.36 -2.05
C ALA A 18 -4.24 -12.86 -3.21
N VAL A 19 -3.82 -11.78 -3.89
CA VAL A 19 -4.57 -11.20 -5.01
C VAL A 19 -3.98 -11.72 -6.33
N ASP A 20 -4.79 -12.45 -7.07
CA ASP A 20 -4.36 -13.08 -8.34
C ASP A 20 -4.52 -12.16 -9.57
N PHE A 21 -5.22 -11.03 -9.41
CA PHE A 21 -5.42 -10.06 -10.49
C PHE A 21 -5.70 -8.65 -9.95
N LEU A 22 -4.92 -7.66 -10.39
CA LEU A 22 -5.13 -6.25 -10.08
C LEU A 22 -5.50 -5.45 -11.33
N ALA A 23 -6.76 -5.02 -11.40
CA ALA A 23 -7.28 -4.19 -12.50
C ALA A 23 -7.11 -2.68 -12.24
N SER A 24 -7.43 -1.88 -13.25
CA SER A 24 -7.39 -0.41 -13.22
C SER A 24 -8.18 0.21 -12.04
N ALA A 25 -9.36 -0.33 -11.70
CA ALA A 25 -10.15 0.17 -10.57
C ALA A 25 -9.41 -0.01 -9.23
N GLY A 26 -8.71 -1.12 -9.04
CA GLY A 26 -7.89 -1.38 -7.85
C GLY A 26 -6.69 -0.43 -7.77
N ILE A 27 -6.04 -0.16 -8.90
CA ILE A 27 -4.95 0.83 -8.98
C ILE A 27 -5.46 2.22 -8.56
N GLY A 28 -6.57 2.68 -9.12
CA GLY A 28 -7.15 3.98 -8.78
C GLY A 28 -7.54 4.10 -7.31
N LEU A 29 -8.00 3.00 -6.70
CA LEU A 29 -8.27 2.93 -5.27
C LEU A 29 -7.00 3.10 -4.42
N LEU A 30 -5.90 2.41 -4.77
CA LEU A 30 -4.63 2.53 -4.02
C LEU A 30 -4.09 3.96 -4.04
N VAL A 31 -4.12 4.62 -5.21
CA VAL A 31 -3.70 6.02 -5.36
C VAL A 31 -4.60 6.95 -4.53
N SER A 32 -5.91 6.77 -4.63
CA SER A 32 -6.88 7.60 -3.91
C SER A 32 -6.74 7.44 -2.39
N ALA A 33 -6.51 6.21 -1.92
CA ALA A 33 -6.28 5.91 -0.50
C ALA A 33 -4.99 6.54 0.02
N HIS A 34 -3.89 6.46 -0.74
CA HIS A 34 -2.63 7.12 -0.42
C HIS A 34 -2.83 8.64 -0.22
N HIS A 35 -3.50 9.31 -1.16
CA HIS A 35 -3.78 10.75 -1.06
C HIS A 35 -4.69 11.11 0.11
N ALA A 36 -5.70 10.29 0.42
CA ALA A 36 -6.61 10.56 1.54
C ALA A 36 -5.95 10.40 2.91
N LEU A 37 -4.91 9.57 3.01
CA LEU A 37 -4.19 9.30 4.25
C LEU A 37 -2.96 10.21 4.44
N ALA A 38 -2.33 10.67 3.36
CA ALA A 38 -1.16 11.53 3.46
C ALA A 38 -1.52 12.96 3.93
N PRO A 39 -0.71 13.59 4.82
CA PRO A 39 0.45 13.04 5.54
C PRO A 39 0.07 12.41 6.90
N ALA A 40 -1.22 12.35 7.23
CA ALA A 40 -1.71 11.94 8.55
C ALA A 40 -1.37 10.48 8.91
N ALA A 41 -1.29 9.60 7.91
CA ALA A 41 -0.86 8.22 8.07
C ALA A 41 -0.01 7.77 6.87
N ARG A 42 0.98 6.91 7.13
CA ARG A 42 1.72 6.21 6.07
C ARG A 42 0.81 5.21 5.38
N PHE A 43 0.96 5.07 4.06
CA PHE A 43 0.25 4.08 3.28
C PHE A 43 1.25 3.32 2.42
N VAL A 44 1.35 2.01 2.63
CA VAL A 44 2.30 1.14 1.92
C VAL A 44 1.59 -0.11 1.41
N VAL A 45 2.11 -0.67 0.32
CA VAL A 45 1.52 -1.85 -0.33
C VAL A 45 2.51 -3.01 -0.29
N VAL A 46 2.03 -4.20 0.02
CA VAL A 46 2.79 -5.44 -0.19
C VAL A 46 2.29 -6.07 -1.47
N ALA A 47 3.15 -6.16 -2.47
CA ALA A 47 2.84 -6.76 -3.75
C ALA A 47 4.10 -7.37 -4.36
N SER A 48 3.96 -8.59 -4.87
CA SER A 48 5.05 -9.30 -5.54
C SER A 48 4.52 -10.07 -6.74
N GLY A 49 5.43 -10.56 -7.59
CA GLY A 49 5.09 -11.43 -8.69
C GLY A 49 4.31 -10.76 -9.85
N PRO A 50 3.80 -11.58 -10.79
CA PRO A 50 3.24 -11.10 -12.05
C PRO A 50 1.81 -10.55 -11.95
N ALA A 51 1.04 -10.94 -10.93
CA ALA A 51 -0.36 -10.57 -10.76
C ALA A 51 -0.55 -9.13 -10.27
N THR A 52 0.36 -8.66 -9.40
CA THR A 52 0.24 -7.38 -8.70
C THR A 52 1.52 -6.56 -8.82
N GLY A 53 2.67 -7.11 -8.42
CA GLY A 53 3.96 -6.40 -8.43
C GLY A 53 4.36 -5.87 -9.81
N ARG A 54 4.33 -6.71 -10.85
CA ARG A 54 4.69 -6.29 -12.22
C ARG A 54 3.74 -5.23 -12.78
N PRO A 55 2.39 -5.37 -12.71
CA PRO A 55 1.47 -4.31 -13.11
C PRO A 55 1.74 -2.99 -12.41
N LEU A 56 1.96 -2.99 -11.09
CA LEU A 56 2.27 -1.78 -10.31
C LEU A 56 3.58 -1.12 -10.76
N ALA A 57 4.63 -1.90 -11.03
CA ALA A 57 5.89 -1.37 -11.54
C ALA A 57 5.74 -0.77 -12.95
N LEU A 58 5.02 -1.44 -13.86
CA LEU A 58 4.85 -1.00 -15.25
C LEU A 58 4.09 0.32 -15.37
N ILE A 59 3.10 0.55 -14.51
CA ILE A 59 2.34 1.80 -14.48
C ILE A 59 3.07 2.92 -13.73
N GLY A 60 4.20 2.64 -13.08
CA GLY A 60 4.98 3.61 -12.32
C GLY A 60 4.39 4.02 -10.97
N ILE A 61 3.43 3.27 -10.43
CA ILE A 61 2.81 3.61 -9.12
C ILE A 61 3.82 3.49 -7.97
N THR A 62 4.88 2.70 -8.17
CA THR A 62 6.00 2.55 -7.24
C THR A 62 6.77 3.85 -7.02
N ASN A 63 6.53 4.88 -7.84
CA ASN A 63 7.09 6.22 -7.66
C ASN A 63 6.23 7.12 -6.75
N ILE A 64 5.01 6.68 -6.43
CA ILE A 64 4.01 7.42 -5.66
C ILE A 64 3.77 6.75 -4.32
N ILE A 65 3.71 5.42 -4.31
CA ILE A 65 3.40 4.59 -3.14
C ILE A 65 4.56 3.64 -2.91
N ASP A 66 5.02 3.53 -1.66
CA ASP A 66 6.02 2.54 -1.28
C ASP A 66 5.44 1.13 -1.43
N VAL A 67 6.11 0.30 -2.22
CA VAL A 67 5.72 -1.11 -2.47
C VAL A 67 6.84 -2.03 -2.01
N TYR A 68 6.48 -3.03 -1.22
CA TYR A 68 7.39 -4.03 -0.67
C TYR A 68 7.02 -5.44 -1.17
N ALA A 69 8.01 -6.33 -1.29
CA ALA A 69 7.76 -7.68 -1.77
C ALA A 69 7.12 -8.55 -0.67
N THR A 70 7.39 -8.25 0.60
CA THR A 70 6.85 -9.00 1.74
C THR A 70 6.29 -8.10 2.83
N ARG A 71 5.36 -8.66 3.64
CA ARG A 71 4.83 -7.97 4.83
C ARG A 71 5.91 -7.66 5.87
N ALA A 72 6.93 -8.50 5.96
CA ALA A 72 8.05 -8.29 6.88
C ALA A 72 8.85 -7.04 6.50
N GLU A 73 9.18 -6.86 5.22
CA GLU A 73 9.86 -5.67 4.72
C GLU A 73 9.05 -4.40 4.97
N ALA A 74 7.74 -4.43 4.70
CA ALA A 74 6.86 -3.29 4.95
C ALA A 74 6.83 -2.90 6.43
N LEU A 75 6.77 -3.88 7.33
CA LEU A 75 6.80 -3.65 8.79
C LEU A 75 8.13 -3.06 9.25
N LEU A 76 9.25 -3.57 8.74
CA LEU A 76 10.59 -3.05 9.07
C LEU A 76 10.73 -1.59 8.64
N ALA A 77 10.35 -1.27 7.40
CA ALA A 77 10.43 0.10 6.89
C ALA A 77 9.58 1.08 7.70
N LEU A 78 8.39 0.68 8.13
CA LEU A 78 7.53 1.51 8.99
C LEU A 78 8.06 1.66 10.41
N ALA A 79 8.78 0.66 10.93
CA ALA A 79 9.41 0.74 12.25
C ALA A 79 10.64 1.68 12.23
N GLU A 80 11.44 1.64 11.18
CA GLU A 80 12.62 2.51 11.01
C GLU A 80 12.25 3.99 10.92
N GLN A 81 11.13 4.32 10.27
CA GLN A 81 10.66 5.71 10.13
C GLN A 81 9.95 6.27 11.37
N ALA A 82 9.63 5.43 12.36
CA ALA A 82 9.03 5.84 13.62
C ALA A 82 10.06 6.26 14.68
N ASN A 83 11.36 6.09 14.37
CA ASN A 83 12.51 6.40 15.21
C ASN A 83 13.25 7.65 14.69
#